data_AF-A0A7S2WV18-F1
#
_entry.id   AF-A0A7S2WV18-F1
#
_cell.length_a   1.000
_cell.length_b   1.000
_cell.length_c   1.000
_cell.angle_alpha   90.00
_cell.angle_beta   90.00
_cell.angle_gamma   90.00
#
_symmetry.space_group_name_H-M   'P 1'
#
loop_
_entity.id
_entity.type
_entity.pdbx_description
1 polymer ?
#
loop_
_entity_poly.entity_id
_entity_poly.type
_entity_poly.pdbx_seq_one_letter_code
_entity_poly.pdbx_strand_id
1 'polypeptide(L)'
;IPAQQATSIPAQQATSIPAQQATSTTFQFTQAGRQYVVRAVHRTPDGDVDAVVVVHAMCKYVRRELRNLLPEDREAYMDAMHTVYTTRNEEGRALYGPNFASHSFVTKWHLGSKSYDSPYHGSPSFFTAHAYLGSLFERSLQAVDPTVSLHYWDFTRDVQRYGNEALTRGILFQDEFFGPLQPEDDADDTKKRVLGRFSDVELLRNLTSFEARNSYGFLTLGFK
;
A
#
# COMPACT_ATOMS: atom_id res chain seq x y z
N ILE A 1 6.38 6.22 25.31
CA ILE A 1 6.26 7.50 24.60
C ILE A 1 4.77 7.77 24.47
N PRO A 2 4.21 8.76 25.17
CA PRO A 2 2.77 8.83 25.36
C PRO A 2 2.07 9.32 24.09
N ALA A 3 0.91 8.71 23.83
CA ALA A 3 0.05 8.91 22.69
C ALA A 3 -0.30 10.39 22.47
N GLN A 4 -0.08 10.88 21.25
CA GLN A 4 -0.54 12.20 20.84
C GLN A 4 -2.06 12.19 20.65
N GLN A 5 -2.72 12.76 21.66
CA GLN A 5 -3.86 13.66 21.59
C GLN A 5 -4.71 13.57 20.31
N ALA A 6 -5.82 12.84 20.42
CA ALA A 6 -7.02 13.21 19.70
C ALA A 6 -7.45 14.60 20.18
N THR A 7 -7.29 15.62 19.33
CA THR A 7 -7.96 16.90 19.52
C THR A 7 -9.45 16.66 19.39
N SER A 8 -10.12 16.53 20.54
CA SER A 8 -11.57 16.62 20.62
C SER A 8 -11.97 18.03 20.18
N ILE A 9 -12.73 18.11 19.09
CA ILE A 9 -13.47 19.32 18.76
C ILE A 9 -14.50 19.49 19.90
N PRO A 10 -14.59 20.68 20.54
CA PRO A 10 -15.56 20.88 21.60
C PRO A 10 -16.95 20.63 21.03
N ALA A 11 -17.75 19.83 21.73
CA ALA A 11 -19.17 19.69 21.46
C ALA A 11 -19.83 21.06 21.63
N GLN A 12 -19.91 21.83 20.55
CA GLN A 12 -20.81 22.97 20.48
C GLN A 12 -22.21 22.40 20.60
N GLN A 13 -22.88 22.78 21.69
CA GLN A 13 -24.27 22.49 22.06
C GLN A 13 -25.09 21.86 20.94
N ALA A 14 -25.18 20.52 20.97
CA ALA A 14 -26.19 19.82 20.22
C ALA A 14 -27.54 20.16 20.87
N THR A 15 -28.18 21.22 20.41
CA THR A 15 -29.63 21.35 20.53
C THR A 15 -30.22 20.08 19.90
N SER A 16 -30.88 19.26 20.72
CA SER A 16 -31.48 18.01 20.29
C SER A 16 -32.52 18.32 19.21
N ILE A 17 -32.15 18.09 17.95
CA ILE A 17 -33.10 17.99 16.85
C ILE A 17 -33.90 16.71 17.14
N PRO A 18 -35.24 16.78 17.27
CA PRO A 18 -36.05 15.59 17.45
C PRO A 18 -35.73 14.61 16.31
N ALA A 19 -35.72 13.31 16.61
CA ALA A 19 -35.43 12.25 15.67
C ALA A 19 -36.47 12.15 14.53
N GLN A 20 -36.51 13.15 13.66
CA GLN A 20 -37.06 13.06 12.31
C GLN A 20 -36.00 12.32 11.49
N GLN A 21 -36.45 11.28 10.77
CA GLN A 21 -35.67 10.43 9.87
C GLN A 21 -34.34 11.07 9.44
N ALA A 22 -33.25 10.65 10.08
CA ALA A 22 -31.93 11.16 9.75
C ALA A 22 -31.65 10.85 8.27
N THR A 23 -31.75 11.88 7.44
CA THR A 23 -31.43 11.77 6.01
C THR A 23 -29.91 11.80 5.91
N SER A 24 -29.30 10.68 5.54
CA SER A 24 -27.87 10.65 5.22
C SER A 24 -27.67 11.02 3.75
N THR A 25 -26.68 11.84 3.49
CA THR A 25 -26.20 12.10 2.12
C THR A 25 -24.75 11.64 2.04
N THR A 26 -24.40 10.98 0.94
CA THR A 26 -23.04 10.50 0.69
C THR A 26 -22.43 11.30 -0.44
N PHE A 27 -21.23 11.83 -0.21
CA PHE A 27 -20.44 12.50 -1.24
C PHE A 27 -19.15 11.72 -1.47
N GLN A 28 -18.94 11.26 -2.71
CA GLN A 28 -17.72 10.56 -3.09
C GLN A 28 -16.69 11.57 -3.60
N PHE A 29 -15.54 11.66 -2.92
CA PHE A 29 -14.41 12.45 -3.39
C PHE A 29 -13.73 11.74 -4.56
N THR A 30 -13.56 12.44 -5.68
CA THR A 30 -13.02 11.85 -6.92
C THR A 30 -11.54 12.13 -7.16
N GLN A 31 -10.92 12.98 -6.34
CA GLN A 31 -9.49 13.33 -6.45
C GLN A 31 -8.81 13.28 -5.08
N ALA A 32 -7.81 12.41 -4.95
CA ALA A 32 -6.91 12.40 -3.81
C ALA A 32 -5.96 13.61 -3.83
N GLY A 33 -5.40 13.95 -2.67
CA GLY A 33 -4.48 15.07 -2.48
C GLY A 33 -5.13 16.46 -2.49
N ARG A 34 -6.47 16.54 -2.53
CA ARG A 34 -7.22 17.80 -2.53
C ARG A 34 -7.98 18.02 -1.24
N GLN A 35 -8.02 19.28 -0.83
CA GLN A 35 -8.95 19.75 0.19
C GLN A 35 -10.28 20.11 -0.48
N TYR A 36 -11.36 19.61 0.10
CA TYR A 36 -12.73 19.86 -0.29
C TYR A 36 -13.41 20.70 0.77
N VAL A 37 -14.22 21.65 0.32
CA VAL A 37 -15.15 22.38 1.17
C VAL A 37 -16.54 21.80 0.88
N VAL A 38 -17.02 20.96 1.78
CA VAL A 38 -18.34 20.34 1.68
C VAL A 38 -19.33 21.26 2.37
N ARG A 39 -20.33 21.72 1.63
CA ARG A 39 -21.39 22.60 2.15
C ARG A 39 -22.72 21.88 2.10
N ALA A 40 -23.21 21.46 3.25
CA ALA A 40 -24.56 20.94 3.43
C ALA A 40 -25.51 22.09 3.72
N VAL A 41 -26.64 22.13 3.02
CA VAL A 41 -27.63 23.21 3.12
C VAL A 41 -28.98 22.57 3.42
N HIS A 42 -29.61 22.98 4.52
CA HIS A 42 -31.01 22.69 4.79
C HIS A 42 -31.85 23.77 4.14
N ARG A 43 -32.97 23.36 3.53
CA ARG A 43 -33.94 24.26 2.93
C ARG A 43 -35.31 23.98 3.52
N THR A 44 -36.03 25.04 3.86
CA THR A 44 -37.44 24.96 4.27
C THR A 44 -38.30 24.46 3.09
N PRO A 45 -39.55 24.02 3.35
CA PRO A 45 -40.49 23.67 2.28
C PRO A 45 -40.73 24.79 1.26
N ASP A 46 -40.58 26.05 1.68
CA ASP A 46 -40.73 27.25 0.83
C ASP A 46 -39.47 27.55 -0.01
N GLY A 47 -38.40 26.77 0.18
CA GLY A 47 -37.13 26.86 -0.56
C GLY A 47 -36.06 27.73 0.09
N ASP A 48 -36.39 28.42 1.17
CA ASP A 48 -35.48 29.27 1.93
C ASP A 48 -34.40 28.44 2.62
N VAL A 49 -33.19 28.99 2.72
CA VAL A 49 -32.10 28.37 3.46
C VAL A 49 -32.17 28.79 4.93
N ASP A 50 -32.42 27.85 5.83
CA ASP A 50 -32.51 28.07 7.28
C ASP A 50 -31.32 27.48 8.05
N ALA A 51 -30.56 26.54 7.46
CA ALA A 51 -29.31 26.05 8.04
C ALA A 51 -28.24 25.73 6.98
N VAL A 52 -26.98 25.97 7.34
CA VAL A 52 -25.80 25.63 6.53
C VAL A 52 -24.72 25.04 7.43
N VAL A 53 -24.20 23.88 7.04
CA VAL A 53 -23.03 23.26 7.66
C VAL A 53 -21.90 23.21 6.64
N VAL A 54 -20.73 23.69 7.04
CA VAL A 54 -19.52 23.64 6.21
C VAL A 54 -18.51 22.71 6.87
N VAL A 55 -18.01 21.74 6.12
CA VAL A 55 -16.98 20.80 6.56
C VAL A 55 -15.80 20.86 5.59
N HIS A 56 -14.60 20.97 6.14
CA HIS A 56 -13.37 20.83 5.36
C HIS A 56 -12.93 19.37 5.42
N ALA A 57 -12.84 18.72 4.26
CA ALA A 57 -12.36 17.34 4.14
C ALA A 57 -11.11 17.31 3.27
N MET A 58 -10.20 16.37 3.51
CA MET A 58 -9.07 16.13 2.61
C MET A 58 -9.01 14.65 2.27
N CYS A 59 -9.06 14.33 0.97
CA CYS A 59 -8.88 12.97 0.50
C CYS A 59 -7.38 12.69 0.40
N LYS A 60 -6.85 11.72 1.15
CA LYS A 60 -5.43 11.35 1.13
C LYS A 60 -5.29 9.83 1.08
N TYR A 61 -4.25 9.37 0.40
CA TYR A 61 -3.76 8.01 0.57
C TYR A 61 -3.14 7.85 1.96
N VAL A 62 -3.49 6.76 2.64
CA VAL A 62 -3.05 6.47 4.01
C VAL A 62 -2.52 5.06 4.05
N ARG A 63 -1.21 4.94 4.30
CA ARG A 63 -0.56 3.67 4.58
C ARG A 63 -0.94 3.24 6.00
N ARG A 64 -1.43 2.01 6.13
CA ARG A 64 -1.99 1.46 7.38
C ARG A 64 -1.30 0.13 7.68
N GLU A 65 -1.34 -0.27 8.94
CA GLU A 65 -0.91 -1.60 9.35
C GLU A 65 -1.86 -2.64 8.75
N LEU A 66 -1.33 -3.71 8.15
CA LEU A 66 -2.13 -4.71 7.41
C LEU A 66 -3.26 -5.35 8.26
N ARG A 67 -3.07 -5.54 9.57
CA ARG A 67 -4.09 -6.14 10.47
C ARG A 67 -5.27 -5.20 10.74
N ASN A 68 -5.13 -3.92 10.39
CA ASN A 68 -6.16 -2.91 10.62
C ASN A 68 -6.93 -2.56 9.34
N LEU A 69 -6.65 -3.23 8.22
CA LEU A 69 -7.43 -3.08 7.00
C LEU A 69 -8.79 -3.75 7.17
N LEU A 70 -9.82 -3.13 6.59
CA LEU A 70 -11.09 -3.80 6.41
C LEU A 70 -10.90 -4.97 5.43
N PRO A 71 -11.69 -6.05 5.54
CA PRO A 71 -11.58 -7.19 4.61
C PRO A 71 -11.62 -6.76 3.15
N GLU A 72 -12.54 -5.88 2.77
CA GLU A 72 -12.67 -5.35 1.41
C GLU A 72 -11.45 -4.54 0.96
N ASP A 73 -10.88 -3.70 1.82
CA ASP A 73 -9.66 -2.93 1.52
C ASP A 73 -8.45 -3.85 1.34
N ARG A 74 -8.37 -4.91 2.17
CA ARG A 74 -7.32 -5.93 2.07
C ARG A 74 -7.43 -6.68 0.76
N GLU A 75 -8.62 -7.15 0.37
CA GLU A 75 -8.79 -7.87 -0.90
C GLU A 75 -8.42 -6.98 -2.09
N ALA A 76 -8.90 -5.74 -2.13
CA ALA A 76 -8.52 -4.77 -3.18
C ALA A 76 -6.99 -4.57 -3.25
N TYR A 77 -6.34 -4.41 -2.09
CA TYR A 77 -4.88 -4.28 -2.01
C TYR A 77 -4.14 -5.53 -2.53
N MET A 78 -4.55 -6.72 -2.11
CA MET A 78 -3.88 -7.97 -2.49
C MET A 78 -4.15 -8.34 -3.95
N ASP A 79 -5.32 -8.04 -4.50
CA ASP A 79 -5.66 -8.23 -5.92
C ASP A 79 -4.88 -7.26 -6.82
N ALA A 80 -4.80 -5.98 -6.43
CA ALA A 80 -3.97 -5.01 -7.13
C ALA A 80 -2.48 -5.43 -7.10
N MET A 81 -2.01 -5.92 -5.95
CA MET A 81 -0.65 -6.43 -5.82
C MET A 81 -0.43 -7.64 -6.72
N HIS A 82 -1.31 -8.64 -6.71
CA HIS A 82 -1.18 -9.83 -7.56
C HIS A 82 -1.09 -9.44 -9.03
N THR A 83 -1.95 -8.52 -9.49
CA THR A 83 -1.89 -7.97 -10.86
C THR A 83 -0.53 -7.37 -11.18
N VAL A 84 0.06 -6.59 -10.28
CA VAL A 84 1.42 -6.02 -10.46
C VAL A 84 2.50 -7.11 -10.54
N TYR A 85 2.31 -8.25 -9.85
CA TYR A 85 3.25 -9.38 -9.84
C TYR A 85 3.10 -10.35 -11.01
N THR A 86 1.93 -10.43 -11.63
CA THR A 86 1.67 -11.37 -12.75
C THR A 86 1.66 -10.69 -14.12
N THR A 87 1.51 -9.36 -14.16
CA THR A 87 1.48 -8.62 -15.43
C THR A 87 2.89 -8.19 -15.86
N ARG A 88 3.26 -8.50 -17.11
CA ARG A 88 4.53 -8.05 -17.70
C ARG A 88 4.58 -6.53 -17.81
N ASN A 89 5.77 -5.94 -17.70
CA ASN A 89 5.90 -4.49 -17.62
C ASN A 89 5.33 -3.73 -18.83
N GLU A 90 5.63 -4.18 -20.05
CA GLU A 90 5.16 -3.52 -21.29
C GLU A 90 3.64 -3.59 -21.42
N GLU A 91 3.09 -4.76 -21.13
CA GLU A 91 1.65 -5.04 -21.14
C GLU A 91 0.91 -4.21 -20.09
N GLY A 92 1.40 -4.19 -18.85
CA GLY A 92 0.79 -3.40 -17.79
C GLY A 92 0.90 -1.90 -18.03
N ARG A 93 1.96 -1.40 -18.68
CA ARG A 93 2.03 0.02 -19.10
C ARG A 93 1.04 0.35 -20.21
N ALA A 94 0.72 -0.60 -21.09
CA ALA A 94 -0.30 -0.43 -22.10
C ALA A 94 -1.71 -0.43 -21.50
N LEU A 95 -1.96 -1.29 -20.50
CA LEU A 95 -3.28 -1.44 -19.85
C LEU A 95 -3.56 -0.37 -18.78
N TYR A 96 -2.62 -0.17 -17.86
CA TYR A 96 -2.77 0.68 -16.67
C TYR A 96 -2.05 2.04 -16.79
N GLY A 97 -1.38 2.27 -17.92
CA GLY A 97 -0.73 3.53 -18.24
C GLY A 97 0.70 3.67 -17.71
N PRO A 98 1.32 4.85 -17.88
CA PRO A 98 2.76 5.03 -17.78
C PRO A 98 3.32 4.86 -16.36
N ASN A 99 2.46 4.91 -15.34
CA ASN A 99 2.80 4.76 -13.92
C ASN A 99 2.97 3.29 -13.49
N PHE A 100 2.51 2.34 -14.30
CA PHE A 100 2.64 0.93 -13.99
C PHE A 100 4.10 0.48 -14.06
N ALA A 101 4.54 -0.24 -13.02
CA ALA A 101 5.83 -0.88 -12.91
C ALA A 101 5.66 -2.27 -12.32
N SER A 102 5.82 -3.31 -13.15
CA SER A 102 5.68 -4.71 -12.72
C SER A 102 6.66 -5.07 -11.61
N HIS A 103 6.40 -6.17 -10.87
CA HIS A 103 7.36 -6.71 -9.90
C HIS A 103 8.72 -6.94 -10.54
N SER A 104 8.73 -7.40 -11.79
CA SER A 104 9.96 -7.72 -12.51
C SER A 104 10.83 -6.49 -12.76
N PHE A 105 10.19 -5.35 -13.07
CA PHE A 105 10.87 -4.08 -13.26
C PHE A 105 11.46 -3.57 -11.94
N VAL A 106 10.65 -3.58 -10.87
CA VAL A 106 11.09 -3.14 -9.54
C VAL A 106 12.21 -4.03 -8.99
N THR A 107 12.10 -5.35 -9.19
CA THR A 107 13.11 -6.34 -8.77
C THR A 107 14.44 -6.14 -9.49
N LYS A 108 14.40 -5.97 -10.82
CA LYS A 108 15.58 -5.59 -11.59
C LYS A 108 16.13 -4.30 -11.00
N TRP A 109 15.35 -3.23 -10.94
CA TRP A 109 15.83 -1.95 -10.40
C TRP A 109 16.53 -2.11 -9.05
N HIS A 110 15.92 -2.85 -8.11
CA HIS A 110 16.44 -3.15 -6.77
C HIS A 110 17.78 -3.90 -6.77
N LEU A 111 17.97 -4.88 -7.66
CA LEU A 111 19.24 -5.62 -7.79
C LEU A 111 20.41 -4.76 -8.28
N GLY A 112 20.13 -3.68 -9.02
CA GLY A 112 21.16 -2.83 -9.63
C GLY A 112 21.96 -3.51 -10.75
N SER A 113 22.72 -2.74 -11.52
CA SER A 113 23.15 -3.18 -12.85
C SER A 113 24.23 -4.26 -12.93
N LYS A 114 24.81 -4.79 -11.83
CA LYS A 114 25.85 -5.87 -11.87
C LYS A 114 26.45 -6.36 -10.54
N SER A 115 25.81 -6.22 -9.38
CA SER A 115 26.53 -6.37 -8.10
C SER A 115 25.90 -7.37 -7.12
N TYR A 116 26.76 -8.14 -6.44
CA TYR A 116 26.43 -8.93 -5.25
C TYR A 116 25.86 -8.07 -4.11
N ASP A 117 26.18 -6.78 -4.12
CA ASP A 117 25.58 -5.76 -3.25
C ASP A 117 24.75 -4.78 -4.09
N SER A 118 23.43 -4.85 -3.95
CA SER A 118 22.54 -3.80 -4.46
C SER A 118 23.07 -2.44 -4.01
N PRO A 119 23.17 -1.42 -4.91
CA PRO A 119 23.70 -0.11 -4.54
C PRO A 119 22.86 0.59 -3.47
N TYR A 120 21.68 0.05 -3.16
CA TYR A 120 20.75 0.55 -2.15
C TYR A 120 20.96 -0.09 -0.78
N HIS A 121 21.93 -0.98 -0.59
CA HIS A 121 22.28 -1.58 0.69
C HIS A 121 23.70 -1.17 1.09
N GLY A 122 23.95 -0.97 2.38
CA GLY A 122 25.27 -0.56 2.89
C GLY A 122 25.76 0.81 2.40
N SER A 123 24.91 1.62 1.76
CA SER A 123 25.26 2.93 1.22
C SER A 123 24.38 4.04 1.80
N PRO A 124 24.81 5.32 1.73
CA PRO A 124 23.98 6.46 2.13
C PRO A 124 22.66 6.57 1.35
N SER A 125 22.55 5.90 0.20
CA SER A 125 21.33 5.91 -0.61
C SER A 125 20.24 4.96 -0.11
N PHE A 126 20.50 4.12 0.91
CA PHE A 126 19.55 3.11 1.41
C PHE A 126 18.15 3.68 1.65
N PHE A 127 18.02 4.72 2.48
CA PHE A 127 16.71 5.26 2.84
C PHE A 127 16.00 5.93 1.67
N THR A 128 16.72 6.73 0.88
CA THR A 128 16.12 7.46 -0.24
C THR A 128 15.73 6.54 -1.39
N ALA A 129 16.52 5.50 -1.66
CA ALA A 129 16.23 4.51 -2.67
C ALA A 129 15.01 3.64 -2.30
N HIS A 130 14.91 3.15 -1.06
CA HIS A 130 13.76 2.36 -0.63
C HIS A 130 12.48 3.20 -0.54
N ALA A 131 12.59 4.48 -0.13
CA ALA A 131 11.46 5.41 -0.19
C ALA A 131 10.97 5.62 -1.64
N TYR A 132 11.89 5.83 -2.58
CA TYR A 132 11.57 5.95 -4.00
C TYR A 132 10.94 4.67 -4.57
N LEU A 133 11.52 3.50 -4.29
CA LEU A 133 10.96 2.21 -4.70
C LEU A 133 9.56 1.97 -4.13
N GLY A 134 9.34 2.33 -2.86
CA GLY A 134 8.02 2.29 -2.25
C GLY A 134 7.02 3.20 -2.96
N SER A 135 7.41 4.44 -3.29
CA SER A 135 6.54 5.35 -4.07
C SER A 135 6.30 4.86 -5.50
N LEU A 136 7.28 4.24 -6.15
CA LEU A 136 7.12 3.64 -7.47
C LEU A 136 6.12 2.48 -7.42
N PHE A 137 6.27 1.59 -6.45
CA PHE A 137 5.40 0.45 -6.28
C PHE A 137 3.97 0.87 -5.89
N GLU A 138 3.81 1.84 -4.99
CA GLU A 138 2.50 2.43 -4.64
C GLU A 138 1.79 3.02 -5.86
N ARG A 139 2.52 3.73 -6.72
CA ARG A 139 1.96 4.27 -7.97
C ARG A 139 1.55 3.17 -8.95
N SER A 140 2.26 2.04 -8.95
CA SER A 140 1.86 0.89 -9.77
C SER A 140 0.59 0.24 -9.24
N LEU A 141 0.46 0.07 -7.92
CA LEU A 141 -0.77 -0.39 -7.29
C LEU A 141 -1.94 0.55 -7.64
N GLN A 142 -1.73 1.87 -7.53
CA GLN A 142 -2.73 2.89 -7.83
C GLN A 142 -3.08 3.01 -9.33
N ALA A 143 -2.21 2.56 -10.21
CA ALA A 143 -2.50 2.46 -11.64
C ALA A 143 -3.47 1.31 -11.93
N VAL A 144 -3.40 0.23 -11.14
CA VAL A 144 -4.33 -0.91 -11.20
C VAL A 144 -5.64 -0.58 -10.48
N ASP A 145 -5.55 -0.11 -9.23
CA ASP A 145 -6.69 0.29 -8.40
C ASP A 145 -6.40 1.63 -7.70
N PRO A 146 -7.05 2.74 -8.10
CA PRO A 146 -6.78 4.04 -7.54
C PRO A 146 -7.23 4.21 -6.07
N THR A 147 -7.87 3.22 -5.46
CA THR A 147 -8.33 3.27 -4.06
C THR A 147 -7.28 2.80 -3.06
N VAL A 148 -6.26 2.03 -3.50
CA VAL A 148 -5.30 1.39 -2.60
C VAL A 148 -4.07 2.26 -2.28
N SER A 149 -3.36 1.90 -1.21
CA SER A 149 -2.10 2.54 -0.78
C SER A 149 -1.06 1.46 -0.44
N LEU A 150 0.21 1.84 -0.30
CA LEU A 150 1.26 0.91 0.14
C LEU A 150 1.20 0.69 1.65
N HIS A 151 0.40 -0.27 2.09
CA HIS A 151 0.28 -0.65 3.50
C HIS A 151 1.57 -1.26 4.05
N TYR A 152 1.70 -1.31 5.38
CA TYR A 152 2.91 -1.80 6.05
C TYR A 152 2.59 -2.98 6.98
N TRP A 153 3.56 -3.87 7.11
CA TRP A 153 3.55 -4.94 8.09
C TRP A 153 4.43 -4.56 9.28
N ASP A 154 3.83 -4.46 10.46
CA ASP A 154 4.61 -4.46 11.68
C ASP A 154 4.94 -5.90 12.08
N PHE A 155 6.15 -6.34 11.68
CA PHE A 155 6.63 -7.69 11.97
C PHE A 155 6.96 -7.91 13.45
N THR A 156 7.20 -6.83 14.22
CA THR A 156 7.56 -6.96 15.64
C THR A 156 6.43 -7.56 16.47
N ARG A 157 5.18 -7.35 16.06
CA ARG A 157 3.98 -7.98 16.64
C ARG A 157 3.96 -9.50 16.45
N ASP A 158 4.39 -9.98 15.27
CA ASP A 158 4.45 -11.42 15.01
C ASP A 158 5.64 -12.05 15.74
N VAL A 159 6.79 -11.38 15.77
CA VAL A 159 7.96 -11.82 16.55
C VAL A 159 7.61 -11.89 18.04
N GLN A 160 6.88 -10.91 18.58
CA GLN A 160 6.43 -10.92 19.97
C GLN A 160 5.51 -12.12 20.26
N ARG A 161 4.65 -12.50 19.31
CA ARG A 161 3.66 -13.56 19.50
C ARG A 161 4.19 -14.97 19.23
N TYR A 162 5.04 -15.12 18.22
CA TYR A 162 5.46 -16.42 17.68
C TYR A 162 6.98 -16.65 17.77
N GLY A 163 7.75 -15.68 18.23
CA GLY A 163 9.21 -15.77 18.30
C GLY A 163 9.82 -16.09 16.94
N ASN A 164 10.62 -17.15 16.88
CA ASN A 164 11.30 -17.59 15.65
C ASN A 164 10.34 -18.10 14.57
N GLU A 165 9.09 -18.42 14.91
CA GLU A 165 8.07 -18.87 13.94
C GLU A 165 7.30 -17.71 13.30
N ALA A 166 7.64 -16.45 13.60
CA ALA A 166 6.95 -15.28 13.05
C ALA A 166 6.95 -15.25 11.51
N LEU A 167 8.02 -15.75 10.89
CA LEU A 167 8.17 -15.80 9.43
C LEU A 167 7.45 -16.97 8.76
N THR A 168 6.75 -17.81 9.52
CA THR A 168 5.94 -18.91 8.97
C THR A 168 4.50 -18.88 9.47
N ARG A 169 4.26 -18.29 10.65
CA ARG A 169 2.94 -18.19 11.30
C ARG A 169 2.38 -16.77 11.37
N GLY A 170 3.19 -15.77 11.01
CA GLY A 170 2.77 -14.37 10.98
C GLY A 170 1.66 -14.10 9.97
N ILE A 171 1.06 -12.92 10.04
CA ILE A 171 -0.11 -12.57 9.23
C ILE A 171 0.14 -12.68 7.72
N LEU A 172 1.35 -12.38 7.26
CA LEU A 172 1.66 -12.42 5.83
C LEU A 172 1.47 -13.81 5.20
N PHE A 173 1.62 -14.87 5.99
CA PHE A 173 1.54 -16.26 5.53
C PHE A 173 0.20 -16.92 5.86
N GLN A 174 -0.85 -16.11 6.04
CA GLN A 174 -2.23 -16.56 6.12
C GLN A 174 -2.89 -16.49 4.74
N ASP A 175 -3.97 -17.25 4.54
CA ASP A 175 -4.66 -17.39 3.25
C ASP A 175 -5.12 -16.05 2.67
N GLU A 176 -5.50 -15.10 3.52
CA GLU A 176 -6.00 -13.80 3.09
C GLU A 176 -4.90 -12.82 2.61
N PHE A 177 -3.62 -13.18 2.77
CA PHE A 177 -2.47 -12.40 2.32
C PHE A 177 -1.68 -13.13 1.24
N PHE A 178 -0.40 -13.45 1.50
CA PHE A 178 0.43 -14.15 0.51
C PHE A 178 0.15 -15.66 0.47
N GLY A 179 -0.49 -16.19 1.52
CA GLY A 179 -0.78 -17.60 1.68
C GLY A 179 0.28 -18.37 2.47
N PRO A 180 -0.08 -19.55 2.98
CA PRO A 180 0.80 -20.38 3.78
C PRO A 180 1.96 -20.91 2.96
N LEU A 181 3.08 -21.17 3.64
CA LEU A 181 4.22 -21.82 3.01
C LEU A 181 3.89 -23.29 2.71
N GLN A 182 4.31 -23.78 1.55
CA GLN A 182 4.24 -25.19 1.20
C GLN A 182 5.02 -26.04 2.24
N PRO A 183 4.45 -27.15 2.76
CA PRO A 183 5.15 -28.07 3.65
C PRO A 183 6.42 -28.66 3.04
N GLU A 184 7.39 -29.04 3.88
CA GLU A 184 8.78 -29.38 3.51
C GLU A 184 8.97 -30.73 2.78
N ASP A 185 7.91 -31.50 2.53
CA ASP A 185 8.00 -32.91 2.11
C ASP A 185 8.37 -33.14 0.62
N ASP A 186 8.52 -32.09 -0.20
CA ASP A 186 9.01 -32.19 -1.58
C ASP A 186 10.49 -31.80 -1.68
N ALA A 187 11.34 -32.67 -1.14
CA ALA A 187 12.79 -32.54 -1.16
C ALA A 187 13.39 -32.76 -2.58
N ASP A 188 13.31 -31.74 -3.43
CA ASP A 188 14.28 -31.52 -4.52
C ASP A 188 14.52 -30.03 -4.83
N ASP A 189 13.82 -29.12 -4.15
CA ASP A 189 14.11 -27.69 -4.27
C ASP A 189 14.18 -27.01 -2.91
N THR A 190 15.30 -26.37 -2.61
CA THR A 190 15.57 -25.44 -1.51
C THR A 190 14.61 -24.22 -1.41
N LYS A 191 13.37 -24.31 -1.91
CA LYS A 191 12.48 -23.18 -2.19
C LYS A 191 11.10 -23.40 -1.57
N LYS A 192 10.92 -22.85 -0.36
CA LYS A 192 9.59 -22.68 0.23
C LYS A 192 8.78 -21.74 -0.66
N ARG A 193 7.73 -22.24 -1.30
CA ARG A 193 6.76 -21.43 -2.06
C ARG A 193 5.59 -21.06 -1.15
N VAL A 194 4.92 -19.96 -1.47
CA VAL A 194 3.61 -19.65 -0.90
C VAL A 194 2.53 -20.36 -1.71
N LEU A 195 1.52 -20.89 -1.03
CA LEU A 195 0.30 -21.40 -1.63
C LEU A 195 -0.70 -20.26 -1.86
N GLY A 196 -1.77 -20.50 -2.63
CA GLY A 196 -2.84 -19.53 -2.81
C GLY A 196 -2.56 -18.48 -3.90
N ARG A 197 -3.03 -17.25 -3.68
CA ARG A 197 -3.12 -16.18 -4.70
C ARG A 197 -1.80 -15.96 -5.45
N PHE A 198 -0.66 -16.03 -4.77
CA PHE A 198 0.66 -15.74 -5.35
C PHE A 198 1.45 -16.98 -5.80
N SER A 199 0.84 -18.16 -5.81
CA SER A 199 1.52 -19.42 -6.15
C SER A 199 1.99 -19.51 -7.60
N ASP A 200 1.39 -18.73 -8.50
CA ASP A 200 1.67 -18.65 -9.94
C ASP A 200 2.70 -17.57 -10.31
N VAL A 201 3.17 -16.78 -9.34
CA VAL A 201 4.12 -15.69 -9.60
C VAL A 201 5.47 -16.25 -10.06
N GLU A 202 5.93 -15.76 -11.21
CA GLU A 202 7.22 -16.13 -11.76
C GLU A 202 8.36 -15.51 -10.95
N LEU A 203 9.28 -16.37 -10.50
CA LEU A 203 10.53 -15.96 -9.87
C LEU A 203 11.56 -15.62 -10.94
N LEU A 204 12.01 -14.37 -10.95
CA LEU A 204 13.15 -13.97 -11.77
C LEU A 204 14.42 -14.69 -11.31
N ARG A 205 15.01 -15.48 -12.21
CA ARG A 205 16.28 -16.19 -11.98
C ARG A 205 17.31 -15.75 -13.02
N ASN A 206 18.60 -15.87 -12.67
CA ASN A 206 19.73 -15.69 -13.60
C ASN A 206 19.73 -14.35 -14.37
N LEU A 207 19.41 -13.24 -13.70
CA LEU A 207 19.46 -11.90 -14.30
C LEU A 207 20.91 -11.47 -14.54
N THR A 208 21.31 -11.35 -15.81
CA THR A 208 22.71 -11.04 -16.19
C THR A 208 22.93 -9.62 -16.71
N SER A 209 21.87 -8.88 -17.06
CA SER A 209 22.00 -7.47 -17.47
C SER A 209 20.68 -6.67 -17.41
N PHE A 210 20.74 -5.50 -16.78
CA PHE A 210 19.79 -4.38 -16.96
C PHE A 210 20.48 -3.09 -16.50
N GLU A 211 20.09 -1.95 -17.05
CA GLU A 211 20.63 -0.65 -16.64
C GLU A 211 19.70 -0.03 -15.58
N ALA A 212 20.23 0.19 -14.38
CA ALA A 212 19.54 0.94 -13.33
C ALA A 212 20.30 2.24 -13.06
N ARG A 213 19.60 3.37 -13.09
CA ARG A 213 20.13 4.68 -12.68
C ARG A 213 19.45 5.11 -11.39
N ASN A 214 20.22 5.50 -10.37
CA ASN A 214 19.68 5.96 -9.09
C ASN A 214 19.34 7.47 -9.12
N SER A 215 18.77 7.99 -8.04
CA SER A 215 18.41 9.41 -7.85
C SER A 215 19.60 10.39 -7.70
N TYR A 216 20.85 9.90 -7.69
CA TYR A 216 22.06 10.71 -7.46
C TYR A 216 23.24 10.41 -8.43
N GLY A 217 23.06 9.61 -9.49
CA GLY A 217 24.12 9.26 -10.44
C GLY A 217 25.22 8.30 -9.92
N PHE A 218 24.89 7.32 -9.07
CA PHE A 218 25.79 6.34 -8.41
C PHE A 218 26.65 6.92 -7.27
N LEU A 219 26.37 6.52 -6.03
CA LEU A 219 27.23 6.74 -4.85
C LEU A 219 27.41 5.40 -4.13
N THR A 220 28.44 4.63 -4.51
CA THR A 220 28.95 3.52 -3.71
C THR A 220 30.24 3.97 -3.04
N LEU A 221 30.23 4.10 -1.70
CA LEU A 221 31.46 3.98 -0.95
C LEU A 221 31.61 2.48 -0.70
N GLY A 222 32.47 1.83 -1.49
CA GLY A 222 32.84 0.45 -1.24
C GLY A 222 33.41 0.36 0.18
N PHE A 223 32.72 -0.36 1.06
CA PHE A 223 33.39 -0.85 2.25
C PHE A 223 34.35 -1.96 1.76
N LYS A 224 35.63 -1.71 2.00
CA LYS A 224 36.74 -2.64 1.75
C LYS A 224 36.52 -3.97 2.44
#